data_AF-A0A5C4L5P7-F1
#
_entry.id   AF-A0A5C4L5P7-F1
#
_cell.length_a   1.000
_cell.length_b   1.000
_cell.length_c   1.000
_cell.angle_alpha   90.00
_cell.angle_beta   90.00
_cell.angle_gamma   90.00
#
_symmetry.space_group_name_H-M   'P 1'
#
loop_
_entity.id
_entity.type
_entity.pdbx_description
1 polymer ?
#
loop_
_entity_poly.entity_id
_entity_poly.type
_entity_poly.pdbx_seq_one_letter_code
_entity_poly.pdbx_strand_id
1 'polypeptide(L)'
;MPEEKRRLADALRISAMAERGRLAAFVLDEATAFAANPFPSTTAGVARQRWGLREIEFEAMEIAAAGLPCLLAALACLPSAEPLRQEILRTPAHVLYLLHRTEGGQIVGAVLHGKPRLALPLFVQPDPAPRPVARRQRRRQVSAQQLDLFAIDVP
;
A
#
# COMPACT_ATOMS: atom_id res chain seq x y z
N MET A 1 -14.11 -15.71 -9.01
CA MET A 1 -12.82 -14.99 -8.97
C MET A 1 -12.93 -13.46 -9.00
N PRO A 2 -13.83 -12.80 -9.76
CA PRO A 2 -13.93 -11.34 -9.76
C PRO A 2 -14.21 -10.72 -8.39
N GLU A 3 -15.09 -11.35 -7.60
CA GLU A 3 -15.41 -10.91 -6.25
C GLU A 3 -14.23 -11.01 -5.28
N GLU A 4 -13.40 -12.05 -5.42
CA GLU A 4 -12.23 -12.24 -4.57
C GLU A 4 -11.15 -11.20 -4.85
N LYS A 5 -10.88 -10.92 -6.14
CA LYS A 5 -10.06 -9.78 -6.56
C LYS A 5 -10.60 -8.46 -6.00
N ARG A 6 -11.92 -8.26 -6.06
CA ARG A 6 -12.56 -7.05 -5.51
C ARG A 6 -12.31 -6.92 -4.02
N ARG A 7 -12.55 -7.99 -3.25
CA ARG A 7 -12.29 -8.02 -1.80
C ARG A 7 -10.83 -7.71 -1.47
N LEU A 8 -9.87 -8.31 -2.16
CA LEU A 8 -8.44 -8.03 -1.95
C LEU A 8 -8.07 -6.59 -2.31
N ALA A 9 -8.58 -6.07 -3.41
CA ALA A 9 -8.33 -4.70 -3.82
C ALA A 9 -8.89 -3.69 -2.81
N ASP A 10 -10.08 -3.96 -2.27
CA ASP A 10 -10.70 -3.11 -1.25
C ASP A 10 -9.94 -3.17 0.07
N ALA A 11 -9.50 -4.35 0.51
CA ALA A 11 -8.64 -4.53 1.67
C ALA A 11 -7.29 -3.79 1.49
N LEU A 12 -6.69 -3.82 0.30
CA LEU A 12 -5.48 -3.06 0.00
C LEU A 12 -5.73 -1.55 0.11
N ARG A 13 -6.82 -1.03 -0.46
CA ARG A 13 -7.14 0.40 -0.44
C ARG A 13 -7.28 0.99 0.96
N ILE A 14 -7.75 0.20 1.92
CA ILE A 14 -7.89 0.63 3.33
C ILE A 14 -6.63 0.38 4.17
N SER A 15 -5.62 -0.31 3.63
CA SER A 15 -4.36 -0.56 4.33
C SER A 15 -3.54 0.73 4.53
N ALA A 16 -2.56 0.66 5.44
CA ALA A 16 -1.61 1.75 5.70
C ALA A 16 -0.47 1.84 4.67
N MET A 17 -0.49 1.03 3.61
CA MET A 17 0.59 1.01 2.61
C MET A 17 0.61 2.26 1.74
N ALA A 18 1.79 2.83 1.50
CA ALA A 18 1.93 4.02 0.65
C ALA A 18 1.43 3.78 -0.79
N GLU A 19 1.77 2.63 -1.36
CA GLU A 19 1.44 2.28 -2.76
C GLU A 19 0.13 1.48 -2.89
N ARG A 20 -0.74 1.51 -1.87
CA ARG A 20 -2.00 0.75 -1.81
C ARG A 20 -2.88 0.91 -3.05
N GLY A 21 -2.96 2.10 -3.63
CA GLY A 21 -3.75 2.38 -4.83
C GLY A 21 -3.25 1.62 -6.06
N ARG A 22 -1.93 1.59 -6.24
CA ARG A 22 -1.26 0.88 -7.33
C ARG A 22 -1.41 -0.63 -7.18
N LEU A 23 -1.21 -1.15 -5.97
CA LEU A 23 -1.35 -2.57 -5.66
C LEU A 23 -2.79 -3.05 -5.89
N ALA A 24 -3.77 -2.28 -5.42
CA ALA A 24 -5.19 -2.58 -5.64
C ALA A 24 -5.57 -2.55 -7.13
N ALA A 25 -5.00 -1.63 -7.91
CA ALA A 25 -5.22 -1.57 -9.35
C ALA A 25 -4.63 -2.80 -10.06
N PHE A 26 -3.43 -3.26 -9.66
CA PHE A 26 -2.86 -4.50 -10.18
C PHE A 26 -3.75 -5.71 -9.93
N VAL A 27 -4.33 -5.83 -8.73
CA VAL A 27 -5.26 -6.93 -8.40
C VAL A 27 -6.49 -6.94 -9.30
N LEU A 28 -7.03 -5.75 -9.61
CA LEU A 28 -8.24 -5.60 -10.42
C LEU A 28 -7.98 -5.71 -11.93
N ASP A 29 -6.73 -5.60 -12.37
CA ASP A 29 -6.36 -5.77 -13.76
C ASP A 29 -6.84 -7.13 -14.28
N GLU A 30 -7.35 -7.14 -15.51
CA GLU A 30 -7.93 -8.33 -16.12
C GLU A 30 -6.88 -9.42 -16.36
N ALA A 31 -5.67 -9.03 -16.76
CA ALA A 31 -4.56 -9.96 -17.04
C ALA A 31 -3.93 -10.53 -15.77
N THR A 32 -4.20 -9.95 -14.61
CA THR A 32 -3.74 -10.48 -13.33
C THR A 32 -4.52 -11.74 -12.97
N ALA A 33 -3.85 -12.82 -12.61
CA ALA A 33 -4.50 -14.05 -12.14
C ALA A 33 -3.88 -14.54 -10.85
N PHE A 34 -4.65 -15.23 -10.02
CA PHE A 34 -4.11 -15.98 -8.89
C PHE A 34 -3.15 -17.05 -9.40
N ALA A 35 -1.97 -17.12 -8.79
CA ALA A 35 -1.01 -18.18 -9.03
C ALA A 35 -1.11 -19.24 -7.94
N ALA A 36 -0.87 -20.50 -8.30
CA ALA A 36 -0.77 -21.58 -7.33
C ALA A 36 0.38 -21.29 -6.35
N ASN A 37 0.08 -21.39 -5.05
CA ASN A 37 1.08 -21.33 -4.00
C ASN A 37 0.98 -22.62 -3.16
N PRO A 38 1.83 -23.65 -3.40
CA PRO A 38 1.79 -24.90 -2.65
C PRO A 38 2.24 -24.72 -1.20
N PHE A 39 2.90 -23.61 -0.86
CA PHE A 39 3.38 -23.30 0.49
C PHE A 39 2.85 -21.92 0.95
N PRO A 40 1.53 -21.79 1.19
CA PRO A 40 0.93 -20.51 1.52
C PRO A 40 1.23 -20.09 2.96
N SER A 41 1.51 -21.02 3.87
CA SER A 41 1.78 -20.71 5.26
C SER A 41 3.24 -20.30 5.48
N THR A 42 3.45 -19.24 6.26
CA THR A 42 4.76 -18.77 6.70
C THR A 42 4.64 -18.10 8.07
N THR A 43 5.75 -17.71 8.69
CA THR A 43 5.75 -16.80 9.84
C THR A 43 6.27 -15.43 9.46
N ALA A 44 6.00 -14.42 10.29
CA ALA A 44 6.53 -13.07 10.08
C ALA A 44 8.06 -13.02 10.05
N GLY A 45 8.74 -13.78 10.91
CA GLY A 45 10.20 -13.86 10.94
C GLY A 45 10.79 -14.44 9.64
N VAL A 46 10.23 -15.55 9.14
CA VAL A 46 10.64 -16.17 7.87
C VAL A 46 10.37 -15.23 6.69
N ALA A 47 9.19 -14.59 6.68
CA ALA A 47 8.86 -13.61 5.66
C ALA A 47 9.84 -12.42 5.68
N ARG A 48 10.18 -11.89 6.87
CA ARG A 48 11.09 -10.76 7.01
C ARG A 48 12.49 -11.09 6.48
N GLN A 49 13.02 -12.25 6.83
CA GLN A 49 14.32 -12.70 6.32
C GLN A 49 14.30 -12.85 4.80
N ARG A 50 13.28 -13.52 4.26
CA ARG A 50 13.13 -13.74 2.81
C ARG A 50 13.05 -12.41 2.06
N TRP A 51 12.21 -11.50 2.51
CA TRP A 51 12.02 -10.21 1.84
C TRP A 51 13.21 -9.27 2.02
N GLY A 52 13.92 -9.34 3.15
CA GLY A 52 15.17 -8.59 3.34
C GLY A 52 16.27 -9.04 2.39
N LEU A 53 16.40 -10.35 2.13
CA LEU A 53 17.31 -10.84 1.09
C LEU A 53 16.86 -10.39 -0.31
N ARG A 54 15.55 -10.45 -0.59
CA ARG A 54 14.98 -10.01 -1.87
C ARG A 54 15.19 -8.53 -2.14
N GLU A 55 15.21 -7.69 -1.12
CA GLU A 55 15.51 -6.25 -1.27
C GLU A 55 16.89 -6.03 -1.89
N ILE A 56 17.92 -6.70 -1.35
CA ILE A 56 19.29 -6.64 -1.87
C ILE A 56 19.35 -7.19 -3.30
N GLU A 57 18.69 -8.32 -3.56
CA GLU A 57 18.62 -8.93 -4.88
C GLU A 57 17.92 -8.03 -5.91
N PHE A 58 16.85 -7.35 -5.51
CA PHE A 58 16.10 -6.48 -6.40
C PHE A 58 16.92 -5.26 -6.80
N GLU A 59 17.63 -4.66 -5.85
CA GLU A 59 18.56 -3.57 -6.13
C GLU A 59 19.66 -4.02 -7.09
N ALA A 60 20.34 -5.14 -6.79
CA ALA A 60 21.43 -5.66 -7.60
C ALA A 60 21.02 -6.03 -9.04
N MET A 61 19.78 -6.44 -9.25
CA MET A 61 19.24 -6.85 -10.56
C MET A 61 18.41 -5.77 -11.26
N GLU A 62 18.34 -4.55 -10.70
CA GLU A 62 17.51 -3.46 -11.23
C GLU A 62 16.03 -3.89 -11.40
N ILE A 63 15.50 -4.63 -10.41
CA ILE A 63 14.10 -5.04 -10.37
C ILE A 63 13.29 -3.94 -9.71
N ALA A 64 12.36 -3.35 -10.47
CA ALA A 64 11.42 -2.39 -9.92
C ALA A 64 10.42 -3.10 -9.00
N ALA A 65 10.25 -2.56 -7.78
CA ALA A 65 9.33 -3.08 -6.77
C ALA A 65 8.50 -1.96 -6.13
N ALA A 66 7.27 -2.31 -5.75
CA ALA A 66 6.31 -1.46 -5.06
C ALA A 66 5.83 -2.18 -3.80
N GLY A 67 5.76 -1.47 -2.68
CA GLY A 67 5.30 -1.96 -1.38
C GLY A 67 6.37 -2.65 -0.53
N LEU A 68 7.58 -2.88 -1.04
CA LEU A 68 8.64 -3.60 -0.32
C LEU A 68 9.08 -2.91 0.99
N PRO A 69 9.37 -1.60 1.02
CA PRO A 69 9.70 -0.93 2.28
C PRO A 69 8.57 -1.00 3.30
N CYS A 70 7.31 -0.82 2.86
CA CYS A 70 6.15 -0.95 3.74
C CYS A 70 5.99 -2.37 4.28
N LEU A 71 6.23 -3.39 3.45
CA LEU A 71 6.17 -4.78 3.91
C LEU A 71 7.24 -5.07 4.96
N LEU A 72 8.49 -4.67 4.71
CA LEU A 72 9.59 -4.91 5.64
C LEU A 72 9.37 -4.21 6.98
N ALA A 73 8.88 -2.96 6.94
CA ALA A 73 8.49 -2.22 8.15
C ALA A 73 7.36 -2.94 8.91
N ALA A 74 6.31 -3.38 8.22
CA ALA A 74 5.19 -4.08 8.85
C ALA A 74 5.63 -5.41 9.49
N LEU A 75 6.45 -6.20 8.79
CA LEU A 75 6.98 -7.46 9.31
C LEU A 75 7.92 -7.25 10.51
N ALA A 76 8.67 -6.15 10.54
CA ALA A 76 9.54 -5.82 11.68
C ALA A 76 8.75 -5.49 12.95
N CYS A 77 7.49 -5.05 12.83
CA CYS A 77 6.60 -4.77 13.96
C CYS A 77 5.85 -6.01 14.50
N LEU A 78 5.96 -7.16 13.83
CA LEU A 78 5.27 -8.39 14.25
C LEU A 78 6.16 -9.31 15.09
N PRO A 79 5.59 -10.10 16.02
CA PRO A 79 6.30 -11.21 16.64
C PRO A 79 6.85 -12.17 15.58
N SER A 80 8.08 -12.66 15.74
CA SER A 80 8.72 -13.51 14.71
C SER A 80 7.95 -14.80 14.41
N ALA A 81 7.24 -15.34 15.42
CA ALA A 81 6.42 -16.54 15.30
C ALA A 81 4.99 -16.27 14.81
N GLU A 82 4.60 -15.01 14.56
CA GLU A 82 3.25 -14.66 14.09
C GLU A 82 2.93 -15.42 12.79
N PRO A 83 1.84 -16.22 12.76
CA PRO A 83 1.47 -17.00 11.59
C PRO A 83 0.85 -16.11 10.51
N LEU A 84 1.40 -16.20 9.31
CA LEU A 84 0.94 -15.46 8.13
C LEU A 84 0.62 -16.42 6.99
N ARG A 85 -0.23 -15.95 6.08
CA ARG A 85 -0.56 -16.64 4.85
C ARG A 85 -0.24 -15.76 3.65
N GLN A 86 0.30 -16.39 2.62
CA GLN A 86 0.81 -15.76 1.41
C GLN A 86 -0.05 -16.11 0.21
N GLU A 87 -0.54 -15.08 -0.46
CA GLU A 87 -1.19 -15.16 -1.76
C GLU A 87 -0.30 -14.57 -2.85
N ILE A 88 -0.43 -15.13 -4.05
CA ILE A 88 0.34 -14.71 -5.21
C ILE A 88 -0.64 -14.40 -6.33
N LEU A 89 -0.54 -13.19 -6.87
CA LEU A 89 -1.18 -12.80 -8.11
C LEU A 89 -0.11 -12.45 -9.13
N ARG A 90 -0.32 -12.76 -10.41
CA ARG A 90 0.66 -12.48 -11.44
C ARG A 90 0.04 -12.16 -12.78
N THR A 91 0.79 -11.41 -13.57
CA THR A 91 0.69 -11.34 -15.02
C THR A 91 1.90 -12.10 -15.61
N PRO A 92 2.06 -12.18 -16.94
CA PRO A 92 3.29 -12.71 -17.54
C PRO A 92 4.57 -11.92 -17.21
N ALA A 93 4.43 -10.67 -16.77
CA ALA A 93 5.52 -9.71 -16.61
C ALA A 93 5.77 -9.29 -15.15
N HIS A 94 4.77 -9.40 -14.28
CA HIS A 94 4.82 -8.88 -12.91
C HIS A 94 4.19 -9.87 -11.93
N VAL A 95 4.66 -9.84 -10.69
CA VAL A 95 4.16 -10.70 -9.61
C VAL A 95 3.88 -9.84 -8.39
N LEU A 96 2.70 -10.01 -7.82
CA LEU A 96 2.26 -9.46 -6.55
C LEU A 96 2.22 -10.58 -5.50
N TYR A 97 2.93 -10.37 -4.41
CA TYR A 97 2.81 -11.17 -3.20
C TYR A 97 2.01 -10.40 -2.17
N LEU A 98 1.03 -11.05 -1.55
CA LEU A 98 0.22 -10.53 -0.46
C LEU A 98 0.45 -11.37 0.78
N LEU A 99 0.75 -10.73 1.91
CA LEU A 99 0.81 -11.37 3.21
C LEU A 99 -0.34 -10.86 4.07
N HIS A 100 -1.13 -11.79 4.59
CA HIS A 100 -2.20 -11.51 5.54
C HIS A 100 -2.07 -12.39 6.78
N ARG A 101 -2.61 -11.91 7.90
CA ARG A 101 -2.72 -12.73 9.11
C ARG A 101 -3.66 -13.90 8.84
N THR A 102 -3.33 -15.08 9.37
CA THR A 102 -4.20 -16.26 9.26
C THR A 102 -5.55 -16.00 9.92
N GLU A 103 -5.54 -15.29 11.04
CA GLU A 103 -6.74 -14.86 11.75
C GLU A 103 -7.20 -13.47 11.25
N GLY A 104 -8.48 -13.33 10.94
CA GLY A 104 -9.09 -12.06 10.51
C GLY A 104 -8.73 -11.60 9.10
N GLY A 105 -7.82 -12.26 8.39
CA GLY A 105 -7.50 -12.00 6.98
C GLY A 105 -6.94 -10.60 6.71
N GLN A 106 -6.50 -9.87 7.74
CA GLN A 106 -5.97 -8.53 7.59
C GLN A 106 -4.66 -8.56 6.81
N ILE A 107 -4.56 -7.73 5.77
CA ILE A 107 -3.32 -7.56 5.01
C ILE A 107 -2.27 -6.91 5.90
N VAL A 108 -1.15 -7.62 6.06
CA VAL A 108 0.07 -7.13 6.73
C VAL A 108 0.89 -6.29 5.76
N GLY A 109 1.02 -6.76 4.52
CA GLY A 109 1.75 -6.03 3.49
C GLY A 109 1.71 -6.75 2.15
N ALA A 110 2.24 -6.09 1.14
CA ALA A 110 2.28 -6.62 -0.21
C ALA A 110 3.50 -6.12 -0.97
N VAL A 111 3.97 -6.88 -1.95
CA VAL A 111 5.05 -6.48 -2.84
C VAL A 111 4.71 -6.84 -4.27
N LEU A 112 4.63 -5.83 -5.13
CA LEU A 112 4.54 -5.99 -6.58
C LEU A 112 5.93 -5.77 -7.17
N HIS A 113 6.44 -6.72 -7.94
CA HIS A 113 7.70 -6.57 -8.64
C HIS A 113 7.61 -7.04 -10.11
N GLY A 114 8.49 -6.49 -10.94
CA GLY A 114 8.65 -6.89 -12.33
C GLY A 114 9.76 -7.93 -12.54
N LYS A 115 10.08 -8.15 -13.81
CA LYS A 115 11.34 -8.77 -14.24
C LYS A 115 12.49 -7.73 -14.16
N PRO A 116 13.76 -8.16 -14.17
CA PRO A 116 14.91 -7.26 -14.24
C PRO A 116 14.77 -6.22 -15.35
N ARG A 117 15.07 -4.95 -15.04
CA ARG A 117 15.00 -3.80 -15.95
C ARG A 117 13.62 -3.52 -16.56
N LEU A 118 12.56 -4.17 -16.06
CA LEU A 118 11.19 -3.91 -16.50
C LEU A 118 10.51 -2.98 -15.50
N ALA A 119 10.01 -1.86 -15.99
CA ALA A 119 9.22 -0.94 -15.18
C ALA A 119 7.95 -1.60 -14.65
N LEU A 120 7.52 -1.17 -13.47
CA LEU A 120 6.22 -1.55 -12.93
C LEU A 120 5.09 -0.88 -13.72
N PRO A 121 3.92 -1.53 -13.87
CA PRO A 121 2.78 -0.97 -14.55
C PRO A 121 2.37 0.36 -13.91
N LEU A 122 2.16 1.36 -14.76
CA LEU A 122 1.60 2.65 -14.38
C LEU A 122 0.08 2.49 -14.34
N PHE A 123 -0.43 1.98 -13.22
CA PHE A 123 -1.86 2.06 -12.97
C PHE A 123 -2.17 3.50 -12.58
N VAL A 124 -2.40 4.33 -13.59
CA VAL A 124 -2.90 5.68 -13.40
C VAL A 124 -4.30 5.51 -12.80
N GLN A 125 -4.47 5.82 -11.52
CA GLN A 125 -5.82 6.13 -11.05
C GLN A 125 -6.25 7.35 -11.87
N PRO A 126 -7.40 7.31 -12.57
CA PRO A 126 -7.93 8.52 -13.16
C PRO A 126 -8.01 9.54 -12.02
N ASP A 127 -7.32 10.66 -12.22
CA ASP A 127 -7.30 11.78 -11.29
C ASP A 127 -8.75 12.01 -10.86
N PRO A 128 -9.09 12.03 -9.56
CA PRO A 128 -10.45 12.34 -9.17
C PRO A 128 -10.78 13.69 -9.78
N ALA A 129 -11.69 13.69 -10.76
CA ALA A 129 -12.08 14.87 -11.52
C ALA A 129 -12.18 16.05 -10.55
N PRO A 130 -11.57 17.21 -10.86
CA PRO A 130 -11.45 18.31 -9.92
C PRO A 130 -12.83 18.59 -9.33
N ARG A 131 -12.99 18.29 -8.05
CA ARG A 131 -14.25 18.54 -7.35
C ARG A 131 -14.57 20.01 -7.60
N PRO A 132 -15.75 20.36 -8.14
CA PRO A 132 -16.09 21.76 -8.33
C PRO A 132 -15.97 22.41 -6.96
N VAL A 133 -14.99 23.30 -6.83
CA VAL A 133 -14.75 24.07 -5.63
C VAL A 133 -16.03 24.87 -5.45
N ALA A 134 -16.89 24.44 -4.51
CA ALA A 134 -18.06 25.21 -4.16
C ALA A 134 -17.54 26.59 -3.75
N ARG A 135 -17.78 27.58 -4.60
CA ARG A 135 -17.48 28.99 -4.34
C ARG A 135 -18.17 29.33 -3.03
N ARG A 136 -17.41 29.28 -1.93
CA ARG A 136 -17.83 29.75 -0.63
C ARG A 136 -18.05 31.24 -0.81
N GLN A 137 -19.31 31.64 -1.05
CA GLN A 137 -19.70 33.03 -1.13
C GLN A 137 -19.23 33.67 0.18
N ARG A 138 -18.25 34.58 0.07
CA ARG A 138 -17.86 35.49 1.13
C ARG A 138 -19.09 36.33 1.49
N ARG A 139 -19.87 35.88 2.47
CA ARG A 139 -20.75 36.77 3.21
C ARG A 139 -19.89 37.55 4.20
N ARG A 140 -19.65 38.81 3.85
CA ARG A 140 -19.26 39.88 4.77
C ARG A 140 -20.23 39.88 5.97
N GLN A 141 -19.70 39.67 7.16
CA GLN A 141 -20.25 40.15 8.44
C GLN A 141 -19.03 40.34 9.35
N VAL A 142 -18.48 41.56 9.34
CA VAL A 142 -18.68 42.62 10.35
C VAL A 142 -18.11 42.23 11.72
N SER A 143 -17.11 43.03 12.08
CA SER A 143 -16.33 43.15 13.30
C SER A 143 -17.08 42.97 14.62
N ALA A 144 -16.50 42.17 15.52
CA ALA A 144 -16.49 42.45 16.94
C ALA A 144 -15.26 41.78 17.59
N GLN A 145 -14.38 42.62 18.14
CA GLN A 145 -13.45 42.34 19.23
C GLN A 145 -12.32 41.32 18.95
N GLN A 146 -11.25 41.80 18.28
CA GLN A 146 -9.91 41.29 18.55
C GLN A 146 -9.49 41.77 19.94
N LEU A 147 -9.26 40.81 20.84
CA LEU A 147 -8.61 41.01 22.13
C LEU A 147 -7.19 41.52 21.89
N ASP A 148 -6.93 42.74 22.33
CA ASP A 148 -5.61 43.34 22.34
C ASP A 148 -4.87 42.84 23.58
N LEU A 149 -4.02 41.84 23.38
CA LEU A 149 -3.13 41.28 24.41
C LEU A 149 -1.74 41.82 24.14
N PHE A 150 -1.38 43.03 24.57
CA PHE A 150 -0.01 43.44 24.94
C PHE A 150 -0.04 44.88 25.51
N ALA A 151 -0.38 45.03 26.79
CA ALA A 151 0.10 46.18 27.56
C ALA A 151 1.42 45.78 28.21
N ILE A 152 2.53 46.29 27.70
CA ILE A 152 3.83 46.26 28.37
C ILE A 152 4.02 47.67 28.93
N ASP A 153 3.84 47.80 30.24
CA ASP A 153 4.25 48.97 31.02
C ASP A 153 5.77 48.91 31.26
N VAL A 154 6.47 50.00 30.93
CA VAL A 154 7.86 50.26 31.36
C VAL A 154 7.95 51.78 31.66
N PRO A 155 8.56 52.19 32.78
CA PRO A 155 8.36 53.49 33.44
C PRO A 155 8.86 54.74 32.71
#